data_AF-A0AAD9J710-F1
#
_entry.id   AF-A0AAD9J710-F1
#
_cell.length_a   1.000
_cell.length_b   1.000
_cell.length_c   1.000
_cell.angle_alpha   90.00
_cell.angle_beta   90.00
_cell.angle_gamma   90.00
#
_symmetry.space_group_name_H-M   'P 1'
#
loop_
_entity.id
_entity.type
_entity.pdbx_description
1 polymer ?
#
loop_
_entity_poly.entity_id
_entity_poly.type
_entity_poly.pdbx_seq_one_letter_code
_entity_poly.pdbx_strand_id
1 'polypeptide(L)'
;MVCVWGIRLSGYLLYRIIQIGSDDRFVDKRNSCARFAVFWTFQAIWVFVVSLPVVFVNAPTSKLKPNAYTFTRLDIAGSVIFSIGFLCESSADLQKFYWKQKPENKGKWCMFGLWRWSRHPNYLGEMLIWWGVFIMSTNIMTGAQWLAVLSPIFTMMILLFLSGIPLLEKKADLRYGKLDDYRAYKKQTSVLVLFPPLVFKYLPHIIKCLLFCEFPLYDNLGQDEDAPNEKTNITGAPSTSSSTPTTIAAVIQPGE
;
A
#
# COMPACT_ATOMS: atom_id res chain seq x y z
N MET A 1 22.83 -0.59 6.30
CA MET A 1 21.47 -1.13 6.45
C MET A 1 20.43 -0.30 5.69
N VAL A 2 20.21 0.96 6.07
CA VAL A 2 19.21 1.84 5.40
C VAL A 2 19.48 2.00 3.90
N CYS A 3 20.73 2.19 3.47
CA CYS A 3 21.06 2.29 2.03
C CYS A 3 20.73 1.01 1.26
N VAL A 4 21.00 -0.17 1.84
CA VAL A 4 20.68 -1.47 1.21
C VAL A 4 19.17 -1.62 1.05
N TRP A 5 18.40 -1.28 2.10
CA TRP A 5 16.95 -1.24 2.04
C TRP A 5 16.43 -0.27 0.97
N GLY A 6 16.97 0.95 0.94
CA GLY A 6 16.55 2.01 0.01
C GLY A 6 16.88 1.68 -1.46
N ILE A 7 18.05 1.09 -1.72
CA ILE A 7 18.44 0.61 -3.05
C ILE A 7 17.49 -0.51 -3.49
N ARG A 8 17.20 -1.47 -2.61
CA ARG A 8 16.27 -2.56 -2.92
C ARG A 8 14.83 -2.05 -3.17
N LEU A 9 14.34 -1.10 -2.37
CA LEU A 9 12.98 -0.55 -2.53
C LEU A 9 12.87 0.21 -3.85
N SER A 10 13.81 1.14 -4.06
CA SER A 10 13.86 1.99 -5.23
C SER A 10 14.04 1.15 -6.49
N GLY A 11 14.93 0.15 -6.45
CA GLY A 11 15.14 -0.79 -7.55
C GLY A 11 13.90 -1.60 -7.90
N TYR A 12 13.19 -2.15 -6.90
CA TYR A 12 11.94 -2.87 -7.11
C TYR A 12 10.84 -1.97 -7.70
N LEU A 13 10.66 -0.76 -7.16
CA LEU A 13 9.67 0.20 -7.68
C LEU A 13 10.00 0.65 -9.10
N LEU A 14 11.28 0.91 -9.39
CA LEU A 14 11.75 1.29 -10.72
C LEU A 14 11.53 0.17 -11.74
N TYR A 15 11.91 -1.05 -11.40
CA TYR A 15 11.68 -2.20 -12.27
C TYR A 15 10.17 -2.42 -12.52
N ARG A 16 9.35 -2.29 -11.47
CA ARG A 16 7.89 -2.42 -11.59
C ARG A 16 7.28 -1.36 -12.50
N ILE A 17 7.70 -0.09 -12.42
CA ILE A 17 7.15 0.96 -13.30
C ILE A 17 7.56 0.74 -14.75
N ILE A 18 8.77 0.26 -15.01
CA ILE A 18 9.22 -0.10 -16.37
C ILE A 18 8.34 -1.22 -16.95
N GLN A 19 7.90 -2.17 -16.12
CA GLN A 19 7.03 -3.27 -16.56
C GLN A 19 5.55 -2.91 -16.69
N ILE A 20 5.01 -2.04 -15.81
CA ILE A 20 3.58 -1.69 -15.78
C ILE A 20 3.25 -0.48 -16.68
N GLY A 21 4.22 0.38 -16.97
CA GLY A 21 4.09 1.51 -17.90
C GLY A 21 3.50 2.80 -17.32
N SER A 22 2.66 2.74 -16.28
CA SER A 22 2.12 3.95 -15.62
C SER A 22 1.93 3.81 -14.10
N ASP A 23 1.98 4.95 -13.41
CA ASP A 23 1.58 5.07 -12.00
C ASP A 23 0.44 6.08 -11.89
N ASP A 24 -0.78 5.56 -11.79
CA ASP A 24 -2.02 6.35 -11.77
C ASP A 24 -2.07 7.36 -10.60
N ARG A 25 -1.23 7.18 -9.57
CA ARG A 25 -1.21 8.04 -8.37
C ARG A 25 -0.73 9.47 -8.61
N PHE A 26 -0.06 9.73 -9.74
CA PHE A 26 0.52 11.03 -10.07
C PHE A 26 -0.21 11.77 -11.18
N VAL A 27 -1.20 11.14 -11.83
CA VAL A 27 -1.90 11.72 -12.98
C VAL A 27 -2.65 13.00 -12.56
N ASP A 28 -3.40 12.95 -11.46
CA ASP A 28 -4.24 14.10 -11.02
C ASP A 28 -3.44 15.26 -10.39
N LYS A 29 -2.20 15.02 -9.97
CA LYS A 29 -1.39 16.00 -9.23
C LYS A 29 -0.58 16.94 -10.11
N ARG A 30 -0.44 16.63 -11.41
CA ARG A 30 0.36 17.44 -12.36
C ARG A 30 -0.39 18.64 -12.92
N ASN A 31 -1.69 18.74 -12.67
CA ASN A 31 -2.55 19.75 -13.29
C ASN A 31 -2.44 21.15 -12.64
N SER A 32 -1.77 21.30 -11.49
CA SER A 32 -1.40 22.62 -10.99
C SER A 32 -0.06 22.64 -10.27
N CYS A 33 0.76 23.64 -10.59
CA CYS A 33 2.07 23.85 -9.97
C CYS A 33 1.98 23.94 -8.44
N ALA A 34 0.96 24.64 -7.92
CA ALA A 34 0.74 24.78 -6.48
C ALA A 34 0.41 23.44 -5.78
N ARG A 35 -0.48 22.61 -6.35
CA ARG A 35 -0.80 21.29 -5.79
C ARG A 35 0.40 20.36 -5.85
N PHE A 36 1.18 20.47 -6.91
CA PHE A 36 2.43 19.73 -7.07
C PHE A 36 3.46 20.14 -6.01
N ALA A 37 3.67 21.44 -5.78
CA ALA A 37 4.58 21.95 -4.76
C ALA A 37 4.19 21.49 -3.35
N VAL A 38 2.92 21.66 -2.96
CA VAL A 38 2.41 21.20 -1.65
C VAL A 38 2.61 19.70 -1.47
N PHE A 39 2.35 18.90 -2.50
CA PHE A 39 2.57 17.46 -2.46
C PHE A 39 4.05 17.12 -2.19
N TRP A 40 4.99 17.77 -2.88
CA TRP A 40 6.42 17.54 -2.68
C TRP A 40 6.92 18.06 -1.33
N THR A 41 6.41 19.18 -0.84
CA THR A 41 6.72 19.66 0.52
C THR A 41 6.29 18.64 1.57
N PHE A 42 5.08 18.07 1.43
CA PHE A 42 4.62 17.01 2.33
C PHE A 42 5.50 15.76 2.24
N GLN A 43 5.93 15.35 1.04
CA GLN A 43 6.88 14.24 0.86
C GLN A 43 8.25 14.55 1.49
N ALA A 44 8.74 15.79 1.38
CA ALA A 44 10.01 16.19 1.99
C ALA A 44 9.94 16.15 3.53
N ILE A 45 8.87 16.68 4.12
CA ILE A 45 8.63 16.63 5.57
C ILE A 45 8.52 15.17 6.03
N TRP A 46 7.79 14.33 5.28
CA TRP A 46 7.71 12.91 5.56
C TRP A 46 9.10 12.28 5.60
N VAL A 47 9.88 12.40 4.52
CA VAL A 47 11.21 11.79 4.42
C VAL A 47 12.10 12.28 5.55
N PHE A 48 12.01 13.57 5.89
CA PHE A 48 12.73 14.14 7.03
C PHE A 48 12.35 13.46 8.36
N VAL A 49 11.06 13.37 8.70
CA VAL A 49 10.58 12.74 9.94
C VAL A 49 11.04 11.28 10.03
N VAL A 50 10.91 10.53 8.93
CA VAL A 50 11.32 9.12 8.88
C VAL A 50 12.84 8.98 8.99
N SER A 51 13.61 9.93 8.49
CA SER A 51 15.08 9.94 8.57
C SER A 51 15.65 10.33 9.94
N LEU A 52 14.85 10.84 10.88
CA LEU A 52 15.32 11.38 12.16
C LEU A 52 16.30 10.46 12.93
N PRO A 53 16.04 9.14 13.10
CA PRO A 53 16.98 8.24 13.75
C PRO A 53 18.37 8.24 13.09
N VAL A 54 18.41 8.26 11.75
CA VAL A 54 19.65 8.27 10.97
C VAL A 54 20.34 9.61 11.10
N VAL A 55 19.59 10.71 11.03
CA VAL A 55 20.12 12.07 11.19
C VAL A 55 20.77 12.23 12.56
N PHE A 56 20.11 11.84 13.65
CA PHE A 56 20.68 11.97 14.99
C PHE A 56 21.90 11.07 15.22
N VAL A 57 21.93 9.88 14.62
CA VAL A 57 23.11 8.99 14.70
C VAL A 57 24.32 9.54 13.96
N ASN A 58 24.11 10.25 12.86
CA ASN A 58 25.20 10.80 12.06
C ASN A 58 25.48 12.28 12.36
N ALA A 59 24.66 12.92 13.20
CA ALA A 59 24.85 14.31 13.59
C ALA A 59 26.14 14.43 14.41
N PRO A 60 27.00 15.44 14.15
CA PRO A 60 28.20 15.70 14.92
C PRO A 60 27.81 16.24 16.31
N THR A 61 27.39 15.34 17.20
CA THR A 61 27.13 15.69 18.60
C THR A 61 28.35 15.29 19.42
N SER A 62 29.13 16.31 19.74
CA SER A 62 30.28 16.31 20.61
C SER A 62 29.92 15.74 21.99
N LYS A 63 30.41 14.53 22.29
CA LYS A 63 30.64 13.89 23.62
C LYS A 63 30.66 12.35 23.56
N LEU A 64 30.85 11.74 22.39
CA LEU A 64 31.17 10.31 22.34
C LEU A 64 32.53 10.10 23.00
N LYS A 65 32.54 9.49 24.19
CA LYS A 65 33.78 9.00 24.81
C LYS A 65 34.45 8.06 23.80
N PRO A 66 35.74 8.20 23.49
CA PRO A 66 36.39 7.51 22.36
C PRO A 66 36.34 5.98 22.36
N ASN A 67 35.81 5.32 23.39
CA ASN A 67 35.81 3.86 23.55
C ASN A 67 34.56 3.30 24.25
N ALA A 68 33.45 4.05 24.39
CA ALA A 68 32.39 3.64 25.32
C ALA A 68 31.37 2.61 24.79
N TYR A 69 31.13 2.48 23.49
CA TYR A 69 30.07 1.58 22.99
C TYR A 69 30.42 0.97 21.64
N THR A 70 31.23 -0.10 21.67
CA THR A 70 31.37 -0.99 20.52
C THR A 70 30.21 -1.99 20.56
N PHE A 71 29.22 -1.80 19.69
CA PHE A 71 28.10 -2.74 19.41
C PHE A 71 27.36 -3.26 20.65
N THR A 72 26.39 -2.49 21.13
CA THR A 72 25.60 -2.78 22.32
C THR A 72 24.53 -3.87 22.11
N ARG A 73 23.90 -4.32 23.20
CA ARG A 73 22.73 -5.22 23.16
C ARG A 73 21.56 -4.65 22.35
N LEU A 74 21.37 -3.33 22.39
CA LEU A 74 20.33 -2.65 21.62
C LEU A 74 20.69 -2.59 20.13
N ASP A 75 21.98 -2.49 19.78
CA ASP A 75 22.42 -2.60 18.39
C ASP A 75 22.14 -3.99 17.82
N ILE A 76 22.38 -5.05 18.61
CA ILE A 76 22.03 -6.43 18.25
C ILE A 76 20.52 -6.56 18.06
N ALA A 77 19.73 -6.15 19.06
CA ALA A 77 18.28 -6.27 19.01
C ALA A 77 17.68 -5.53 17.81
N GLY A 78 18.10 -4.28 17.58
CA GLY A 78 17.65 -3.48 16.45
C GLY A 78 18.12 -4.04 15.10
N SER A 79 19.33 -4.59 15.02
CA SER A 79 19.84 -5.26 13.81
C SER A 79 19.05 -6.52 13.47
N VAL A 80 18.68 -7.33 14.48
CA VAL A 80 17.84 -8.53 14.29
C VAL A 80 16.45 -8.13 13.81
N ILE A 81 15.81 -7.16 14.47
CA ILE A 81 14.49 -6.65 14.09
C ILE A 81 14.51 -6.09 12.66
N PHE A 82 15.52 -5.28 12.33
CA PHE A 82 15.72 -4.76 10.98
C PHE A 82 15.85 -5.88 9.95
N SER A 83 16.65 -6.91 10.26
CA SER A 83 16.91 -8.02 9.34
C SER A 83 15.65 -8.84 9.09
N ILE A 84 14.86 -9.13 10.13
CA ILE A 84 13.56 -9.80 10.00
C ILE A 84 12.62 -8.96 9.14
N GLY A 85 12.54 -7.65 9.40
CA GLY A 85 11.70 -6.74 8.62
C GLY A 85 12.10 -6.70 7.15
N PHE A 86 13.40 -6.55 6.88
CA PHE A 86 13.96 -6.52 5.54
C PHE A 86 13.68 -7.82 4.76
N LEU A 87 13.87 -8.98 5.39
CA LEU A 87 13.58 -10.28 4.78
C LEU A 87 12.08 -10.47 4.52
N CYS A 88 11.22 -10.07 5.47
CA CYS A 88 9.78 -10.14 5.35
C CYS A 88 9.28 -9.28 4.17
N GLU A 89 9.70 -8.01 4.12
CA GLU A 89 9.34 -7.07 3.06
C GLU A 89 9.81 -7.58 1.69
N SER A 90 11.10 -7.93 1.59
CA SER A 90 11.70 -8.40 0.34
C SER A 90 11.03 -9.67 -0.19
N SER A 91 10.77 -10.63 0.70
CA SER A 91 10.12 -11.89 0.34
C SER A 91 8.66 -11.66 -0.07
N ALA A 92 7.92 -10.81 0.64
CA ALA A 92 6.53 -10.50 0.33
C ALA A 92 6.41 -9.83 -1.05
N ASP A 93 7.25 -8.83 -1.34
CA ASP A 93 7.25 -8.13 -2.62
C ASP A 93 7.59 -9.08 -3.77
N LEU A 94 8.63 -9.90 -3.60
CA LEU A 94 9.06 -10.85 -4.62
C LEU A 94 8.00 -11.92 -4.91
N GLN A 95 7.39 -12.48 -3.85
CA GLN A 95 6.30 -13.45 -3.96
C GLN A 95 5.11 -12.86 -4.72
N LYS A 96 4.69 -11.63 -4.39
CA LYS A 96 3.57 -10.96 -5.08
C LYS A 96 3.91 -10.65 -6.52
N PHE A 97 5.14 -10.23 -6.79
CA PHE A 97 5.61 -9.91 -8.12
C PHE A 97 5.59 -11.14 -9.04
N TYR A 98 6.19 -12.26 -8.62
CA TYR A 98 6.15 -13.50 -9.39
C TYR A 98 4.74 -14.06 -9.54
N TRP A 99 3.92 -13.96 -8.49
CA TRP A 99 2.54 -14.43 -8.55
C TRP A 99 1.73 -13.64 -9.59
N LYS A 100 1.90 -12.32 -9.68
CA LYS A 100 1.17 -11.46 -10.64
C LYS A 100 1.58 -11.68 -12.10
N GLN A 101 2.78 -12.19 -12.38
CA GLN A 101 3.24 -12.42 -13.74
C GLN A 101 2.56 -13.62 -14.41
N LYS A 102 1.98 -14.56 -13.63
CA LYS A 102 1.32 -15.74 -14.19
C LYS A 102 -0.06 -15.35 -14.77
N PRO A 103 -0.35 -15.67 -16.05
CA PRO A 103 -1.64 -15.33 -16.67
C PRO A 103 -2.86 -15.89 -15.93
N GLU A 104 -2.73 -17.07 -15.32
CA GLU A 104 -3.78 -17.77 -14.56
C GLU A 104 -4.24 -17.02 -13.29
N ASN A 105 -3.44 -16.06 -12.84
CA ASN A 105 -3.67 -15.26 -11.65
C ASN A 105 -4.35 -13.92 -11.95
N LYS A 106 -4.61 -13.61 -13.23
CA LYS A 106 -5.36 -12.42 -13.62
C LYS A 106 -6.75 -12.43 -12.97
N GLY A 107 -7.10 -11.32 -12.33
CA GLY A 107 -8.39 -11.16 -11.65
C GLY A 107 -8.49 -11.83 -10.28
N LYS A 108 -7.40 -12.39 -9.74
CA LYS A 108 -7.35 -12.98 -8.38
C LYS A 108 -6.52 -12.11 -7.43
N TRP A 109 -6.60 -12.40 -6.13
CA TRP A 109 -5.70 -11.85 -5.12
C TRP A 109 -4.57 -12.83 -4.78
N CYS A 110 -3.44 -12.30 -4.31
CA CYS A 110 -2.28 -13.11 -3.97
C CYS A 110 -2.49 -13.81 -2.62
N MET A 111 -2.45 -15.14 -2.61
CA MET A 111 -2.47 -15.99 -1.40
C MET A 111 -1.21 -16.86 -1.29
N PHE A 112 -0.14 -16.51 -2.00
CA PHE A 112 1.09 -17.30 -2.07
C PHE A 112 2.11 -16.84 -1.02
N GLY A 113 2.75 -17.81 -0.35
CA GLY A 113 3.81 -17.54 0.64
C GLY A 113 3.31 -16.78 1.86
N LEU A 114 3.97 -15.66 2.19
CA LEU A 114 3.63 -14.79 3.32
C LEU A 114 2.23 -14.19 3.20
N TRP A 115 1.73 -14.00 1.96
CA TRP A 115 0.39 -13.48 1.69
C TRP A 115 -0.73 -14.43 2.12
N ARG A 116 -0.41 -15.70 2.41
CA ARG A 116 -1.36 -16.63 3.02
C ARG A 116 -1.57 -16.36 4.52
N TRP A 117 -0.58 -15.77 5.19
CA TRP A 117 -0.56 -15.61 6.65
C TRP A 117 -0.86 -14.18 7.08
N SER A 118 -0.70 -13.22 6.18
CA SER A 118 -1.03 -11.81 6.38
C SER A 118 -1.48 -11.22 5.05
N ARG A 119 -2.43 -10.29 5.09
CA ARG A 119 -2.88 -9.54 3.90
C ARG A 119 -1.87 -8.48 3.47
N HIS A 120 -1.05 -7.96 4.38
CA HIS A 120 -0.03 -6.94 4.11
C HIS A 120 1.32 -7.26 4.78
N PRO A 121 1.94 -8.40 4.47
CA PRO A 121 3.21 -8.81 5.09
C PRO A 121 4.36 -7.85 4.78
N ASN A 122 4.32 -7.19 3.62
CA ASN A 122 5.29 -6.18 3.24
C ASN A 122 5.25 -4.96 4.19
N TYR A 123 4.07 -4.51 4.61
CA TYR A 123 3.94 -3.40 5.56
C TYR A 123 4.40 -3.77 6.97
N LEU A 124 4.20 -5.03 7.39
CA LEU A 124 4.81 -5.53 8.63
C LEU A 124 6.34 -5.43 8.55
N GLY A 125 6.92 -5.85 7.42
CA GLY A 125 8.36 -5.73 7.18
C GLY A 125 8.86 -4.29 7.27
N GLU A 126 8.17 -3.36 6.62
CA GLU A 126 8.49 -1.93 6.65
C GLU A 126 8.42 -1.35 8.08
N MET A 127 7.39 -1.69 8.85
CA MET A 127 7.30 -1.25 10.25
C MET A 127 8.46 -1.78 11.10
N LEU A 128 8.80 -3.07 10.96
CA LEU A 128 9.92 -3.68 11.70
C LEU A 128 11.26 -3.01 11.34
N ILE A 129 11.47 -2.65 10.07
CA ILE A 129 12.69 -1.94 9.64
C ILE A 129 12.86 -0.62 10.40
N TRP A 130 11.82 0.21 10.45
CA TRP A 130 11.90 1.52 11.12
C TRP A 130 11.99 1.40 12.65
N TRP A 131 11.30 0.42 13.24
CA TRP A 131 11.48 0.10 14.66
C TRP A 131 12.90 -0.39 14.97
N GLY A 132 13.48 -1.24 14.12
CA GLY A 132 14.86 -1.70 14.25
C GLY A 132 15.86 -0.56 14.18
N VAL A 133 15.71 0.34 13.21
CA VAL A 133 16.55 1.55 13.08
C VAL A 133 16.43 2.45 14.31
N PHE A 134 15.22 2.69 14.80
CA PHE A 134 15.00 3.48 16.00
C PHE A 134 15.67 2.85 17.22
N ILE A 135 15.48 1.55 17.46
CA ILE A 135 16.08 0.83 18.60
C ILE A 135 17.60 0.97 18.60
N MET A 136 18.26 0.78 17.45
CA MET A 136 19.73 0.97 17.34
C MET A 136 20.13 2.42 17.68
N SER A 137 19.35 3.40 17.22
CA SER A 137 19.64 4.81 17.46
C SER A 137 19.52 5.24 18.93
N THR A 138 18.76 4.51 19.76
CA THR A 138 18.52 4.88 21.18
C THR A 138 19.79 4.89 22.03
N ASN A 139 20.84 4.14 21.64
CA ASN A 139 22.10 4.05 22.39
C ASN A 139 22.81 5.39 22.64
N ILE A 140 22.58 6.34 21.75
CA ILE A 140 23.25 7.65 21.76
C ILE A 140 22.28 8.79 22.04
N MET A 141 20.99 8.51 22.24
CA MET A 141 19.95 9.52 22.35
C MET A 141 19.94 10.19 23.71
N THR A 142 19.94 11.51 23.70
CA THR A 142 19.80 12.35 24.88
C THR A 142 18.84 13.52 24.60
N GLY A 143 18.06 13.92 25.61
CA GLY A 143 17.16 15.09 25.52
C GLY A 143 16.22 15.06 24.30
N ALA A 144 16.30 16.08 23.46
CA ALA A 144 15.43 16.23 22.28
C ALA A 144 15.63 15.16 21.19
N GLN A 145 16.73 14.40 21.21
CA GLN A 145 16.98 13.35 20.21
C GLN A 145 15.96 12.20 20.30
N TRP A 146 15.28 12.04 21.43
CA TRP A 146 14.16 11.09 21.58
C TRP A 146 12.99 11.37 20.63
N LEU A 147 12.90 12.57 20.04
CA LEU A 147 11.96 12.88 18.97
C LEU A 147 12.12 11.96 17.75
N ALA A 148 13.23 11.24 17.59
CA ALA A 148 13.36 10.23 16.54
C ALA A 148 12.38 9.05 16.66
N VAL A 149 11.73 8.84 17.81
CA VAL A 149 10.62 7.89 17.94
C VAL A 149 9.45 8.25 16.99
N LEU A 150 9.36 9.51 16.57
CA LEU A 150 8.40 9.93 15.56
C LEU A 150 8.58 9.19 14.23
N SER A 151 9.79 8.74 13.88
CA SER A 151 10.03 7.98 12.64
C SER A 151 9.20 6.69 12.57
N PRO A 152 9.38 5.70 13.45
CA PRO A 152 8.61 4.46 13.39
C PRO A 152 7.11 4.68 13.66
N ILE A 153 6.74 5.61 14.56
CA ILE A 153 5.33 5.92 14.85
C ILE A 153 4.66 6.51 13.61
N PHE A 154 5.27 7.50 12.96
CA PHE A 154 4.72 8.15 11.79
C PHE A 154 4.56 7.16 10.62
N THR A 155 5.57 6.34 10.35
CA THR A 155 5.48 5.29 9.32
C THR A 155 4.34 4.31 9.62
N MET A 156 4.24 3.82 10.87
CA MET A 156 3.16 2.94 11.29
C MET A 156 1.79 3.59 11.11
N MET A 157 1.62 4.85 11.54
CA MET A 157 0.35 5.57 11.43
C MET A 157 -0.11 5.74 9.99
N ILE A 158 0.80 6.08 9.08
CA ILE A 158 0.42 6.26 7.67
C ILE A 158 0.08 4.93 7.01
N LEU A 159 0.81 3.87 7.33
CA LEU A 159 0.52 2.54 6.83
C LEU A 159 -0.82 2.02 7.37
N LEU A 160 -1.13 2.23 8.65
CA LEU A 160 -2.36 1.74 9.26
C LEU A 160 -3.59 2.60 8.96
N PHE A 161 -3.48 3.93 8.84
CA PHE A 161 -4.66 4.80 8.85
C PHE A 161 -4.81 5.70 7.62
N LEU A 162 -3.78 5.84 6.78
CA LEU A 162 -3.81 6.78 5.68
C LEU A 162 -3.62 6.11 4.31
N SER A 163 -2.41 6.15 3.76
CA SER A 163 -2.14 5.75 2.38
C SER A 163 -1.75 4.28 2.21
N GLY A 164 -1.57 3.54 3.31
CA GLY A 164 -1.27 2.11 3.29
C GLY A 164 -2.51 1.24 3.19
N ILE A 165 -2.80 0.53 4.29
CA ILE A 165 -3.80 -0.54 4.39
C ILE A 165 -5.22 -0.09 4.01
N PRO A 166 -5.77 1.04 4.53
CA PRO A 166 -7.17 1.41 4.23
C PRO A 166 -7.42 1.56 2.72
N LEU A 167 -6.51 2.23 2.02
CA LEU A 167 -6.64 2.46 0.58
C LEU A 167 -6.52 1.17 -0.23
N LEU A 168 -5.63 0.26 0.17
CA LEU A 168 -5.43 -1.01 -0.51
C LEU A 168 -6.59 -1.98 -0.27
N GLU A 169 -7.08 -2.06 0.97
CA GLU A 169 -8.24 -2.87 1.34
C GLU A 169 -9.49 -2.38 0.62
N LYS A 170 -9.74 -1.06 0.61
CA LYS A 170 -10.85 -0.49 -0.16
C LYS A 170 -10.77 -0.87 -1.63
N LYS A 171 -9.62 -0.70 -2.29
CA LYS A 171 -9.45 -1.10 -3.70
C LYS A 171 -9.64 -2.61 -3.92
N ALA A 172 -9.24 -3.45 -2.98
CA ALA A 172 -9.42 -4.89 -3.06
C ALA A 172 -10.89 -5.28 -2.87
N ASP A 173 -11.61 -4.64 -1.95
CA ASP A 173 -13.03 -4.84 -1.70
C ASP A 173 -13.89 -4.43 -2.91
N LEU A 174 -13.58 -3.29 -3.52
CA LEU A 174 -14.24 -2.85 -4.77
C LEU A 174 -14.04 -3.86 -5.90
N ARG A 175 -12.85 -4.47 -5.99
CA ARG A 175 -12.49 -5.37 -7.09
C ARG A 175 -12.97 -6.80 -6.89
N TYR A 176 -12.92 -7.30 -5.66
CA TYR A 176 -13.10 -8.72 -5.33
C TYR A 176 -14.23 -8.99 -4.33
N GLY A 177 -14.85 -7.96 -3.74
CA GLY A 177 -15.85 -8.09 -2.67
C GLY A 177 -17.07 -8.92 -3.03
N LYS A 178 -17.43 -8.97 -4.32
CA LYS A 178 -18.53 -9.80 -4.85
C LYS A 178 -18.22 -11.31 -4.84
N LEU A 179 -16.95 -11.70 -4.73
CA LEU A 179 -16.51 -13.09 -4.73
C LEU A 179 -16.54 -13.66 -3.32
N ASP A 180 -17.28 -14.75 -3.12
CA ASP A 180 -17.43 -15.42 -1.82
C ASP A 180 -16.08 -15.90 -1.26
N ASP A 181 -15.21 -16.41 -2.14
CA ASP A 181 -13.86 -16.85 -1.80
C ASP A 181 -13.00 -15.71 -1.25
N TYR A 182 -13.16 -14.48 -1.78
CA TYR A 182 -12.44 -13.32 -1.29
C TYR A 182 -12.94 -12.89 0.09
N ARG A 183 -14.26 -12.88 0.30
CA ARG A 183 -14.85 -12.58 1.61
C ARG A 183 -14.40 -13.60 2.66
N ALA A 184 -14.35 -14.89 2.29
CA ALA A 184 -13.82 -15.94 3.15
C ALA A 184 -12.33 -15.72 3.48
N TYR A 185 -11.52 -15.38 2.48
CA TYR A 185 -10.10 -15.04 2.67
C TYR A 185 -9.90 -13.87 3.62
N LYS A 186 -10.61 -12.75 3.41
CA LYS A 186 -10.51 -11.54 4.21
C LYS A 186 -10.84 -11.81 5.68
N LYS A 187 -11.89 -12.61 5.95
CA LYS A 187 -12.31 -12.99 7.31
C LYS A 187 -11.32 -13.90 8.04
N GLN A 188 -10.55 -14.70 7.29
CA GLN A 188 -9.67 -15.73 7.83
C GLN A 188 -8.20 -15.30 7.90
N THR A 189 -7.83 -14.19 7.26
CA THR A 189 -6.43 -13.78 7.14
C THR A 189 -6.17 -12.47 7.88
N SER A 190 -5.18 -12.49 8.78
CA SER A 190 -4.76 -11.30 9.51
C SER A 190 -4.39 -10.15 8.56
N VAL A 191 -4.69 -8.91 8.94
CA VAL A 191 -4.23 -7.73 8.19
C VAL A 191 -2.72 -7.67 8.12
N LEU A 192 -2.06 -7.76 9.27
CA LEU A 192 -0.67 -7.34 9.42
C LEU A 192 0.25 -8.46 9.93
N VAL A 193 -0.07 -9.03 11.09
CA VAL A 193 0.77 -10.02 11.76
C VAL A 193 0.71 -11.35 11.01
N LEU A 194 1.88 -11.96 10.80
CA LEU A 194 1.97 -13.30 10.20
C LEU A 194 1.36 -14.33 11.15
N PHE A 195 0.15 -14.80 10.83
CA PHE A 195 -0.59 -15.69 11.71
C PHE A 195 -1.36 -16.78 10.93
N PRO A 196 -1.44 -18.02 11.44
CA PRO A 196 -2.15 -19.10 10.76
C PRO A 196 -3.66 -18.78 10.58
N PRO A 197 -4.20 -18.85 9.34
CA PRO A 197 -5.60 -18.53 9.07
C PRO A 197 -6.61 -19.42 9.81
N LEU A 198 -6.23 -20.68 10.03
CA LEU A 198 -7.05 -21.67 10.72
C LEU A 198 -7.38 -21.24 12.15
N VAL A 199 -6.43 -20.57 12.83
CA VAL A 199 -6.63 -20.07 14.19
C VAL A 199 -7.25 -18.68 14.16
N PHE A 200 -6.81 -17.83 13.23
CA PHE A 200 -7.32 -16.45 13.11
C PHE A 200 -8.84 -16.41 12.96
N LYS A 201 -9.42 -17.34 12.19
CA LYS A 201 -10.86 -17.44 11.94
C LYS A 201 -11.69 -17.39 13.22
N TYR A 202 -11.24 -18.06 14.28
CA TYR A 202 -12.00 -18.24 15.53
C TYR A 202 -11.74 -17.18 16.59
N LEU A 203 -10.80 -16.25 16.36
CA LEU A 203 -10.51 -15.19 17.34
C LEU A 203 -11.67 -14.19 17.45
N PRO A 204 -12.01 -13.74 18.66
CA PRO A 204 -12.99 -12.68 18.86
C PRO A 204 -12.48 -11.36 18.26
N HIS A 205 -13.41 -10.51 17.80
CA HIS A 205 -13.10 -9.27 17.10
C HIS A 205 -12.18 -8.34 17.89
N ILE A 206 -12.37 -8.25 19.22
CA ILE A 206 -11.54 -7.41 20.10
C ILE A 206 -10.06 -7.82 20.03
N ILE A 207 -9.78 -9.13 20.04
CA ILE A 207 -8.40 -9.64 19.95
C ILE A 207 -7.82 -9.36 18.56
N LYS A 208 -8.62 -9.53 17.50
CA LYS A 208 -8.19 -9.20 16.13
C LYS A 208 -7.83 -7.73 16.00
N CYS A 209 -8.65 -6.83 16.54
CA CYS A 209 -8.40 -5.39 16.50
C CYS A 209 -7.13 -5.01 17.27
N LEU A 210 -6.97 -5.49 18.50
CA LEU A 210 -5.86 -5.09 19.37
C LEU A 210 -4.51 -5.71 18.98
N LEU A 211 -4.48 -7.02 18.69
CA LEU A 211 -3.20 -7.74 18.45
C LEU A 211 -2.82 -7.82 16.97
N PHE A 212 -3.80 -7.74 16.07
CA PHE A 212 -3.59 -7.94 14.64
C PHE A 212 -3.90 -6.69 13.81
N CYS A 213 -4.24 -5.58 14.49
CA CYS A 213 -4.65 -4.32 13.87
C CYS A 213 -5.85 -4.48 12.92
N GLU A 214 -6.76 -5.43 13.18
CA GLU A 214 -7.97 -5.63 12.37
C GLU A 214 -9.01 -4.54 12.69
N PHE A 215 -8.81 -3.33 12.14
CA PHE A 215 -9.71 -2.21 12.38
C PHE A 215 -10.94 -2.24 11.46
N PRO A 216 -12.13 -1.78 11.94
CA PRO A 216 -13.34 -1.69 11.11
C PRO A 216 -13.18 -0.83 9.85
N LEU A 217 -12.26 0.14 9.87
CA LEU A 217 -11.92 1.00 8.72
C LEU A 217 -11.50 0.20 7.46
N TYR A 218 -11.03 -1.03 7.65
CA TYR A 218 -10.53 -1.87 6.57
C TYR A 218 -11.63 -2.67 5.87
N ASP A 219 -12.84 -2.69 6.42
CA ASP A 219 -13.96 -3.40 5.82
C ASP A 219 -14.84 -2.41 5.05
N ASN A 220 -14.77 -2.48 3.72
CA ASN A 220 -15.58 -1.66 2.82
C ASN A 220 -16.52 -2.54 1.97
N LEU A 221 -16.73 -3.80 2.38
CA LEU A 221 -17.66 -4.71 1.70
C LEU A 221 -19.08 -4.13 1.75
N GLY A 222 -19.73 -3.98 0.59
CA GLY A 222 -21.12 -3.53 0.47
C GLY A 222 -21.32 -2.01 0.29
N GLN A 223 -20.28 -1.18 0.37
CA GLN A 223 -20.42 0.28 0.22
C GLN A 223 -20.79 0.76 -1.21
N ASP A 224 -20.71 -0.12 -2.22
CA ASP A 224 -21.05 0.20 -3.61
C ASP A 224 -22.53 -0.04 -3.96
N GLU A 225 -23.35 -0.59 -3.06
CA GLU A 225 -24.80 -0.68 -3.32
C GLU A 225 -25.46 0.72 -3.36
N ASP A 226 -24.83 1.71 -2.71
CA ASP A 226 -25.36 3.07 -2.57
C ASP A 226 -24.69 4.12 -3.49
N ALA A 227 -23.71 3.73 -4.31
CA ALA A 227 -23.03 4.65 -5.22
C ALA A 227 -23.80 4.76 -6.56
N PRO A 228 -24.25 5.96 -6.98
CA PRO A 228 -24.88 6.13 -8.29
C PRO A 228 -23.92 5.69 -9.40
N ASN A 229 -24.40 4.84 -10.30
CA ASN A 229 -23.69 4.43 -11.52
C ASN A 229 -23.40 5.63 -12.43
N GLU A 230 -22.36 6.40 -12.15
CA GLU A 230 -21.88 7.46 -13.05
C GLU A 230 -20.96 6.87 -14.13
N LYS A 231 -21.47 5.87 -14.87
CA LYS A 231 -20.87 5.37 -16.12
C LYS A 231 -21.94 4.87 -17.09
N THR A 232 -22.92 5.71 -17.41
CA THR A 232 -23.72 5.54 -18.63
C THR A 232 -24.30 6.89 -19.02
N ASN A 233 -23.62 7.62 -19.91
CA ASN A 233 -24.21 8.53 -20.90
C ASN A 233 -23.11 9.19 -21.73
N ILE A 234 -22.48 8.41 -22.62
CA ILE A 234 -21.94 8.93 -23.87
C ILE A 234 -22.42 8.00 -24.99
N THR A 235 -23.69 8.09 -25.32
CA THR A 235 -24.22 7.75 -26.64
C THR A 235 -25.50 8.53 -26.86
N GLY A 236 -25.35 9.79 -27.26
CA GLY A 236 -26.40 10.58 -27.89
C GLY A 236 -26.20 10.55 -29.40
N ALA A 237 -26.66 9.48 -30.05
CA ALA A 237 -26.96 9.52 -31.48
C ALA A 237 -28.46 9.77 -31.61
N PRO A 238 -28.93 10.80 -32.33
CA PRO A 238 -30.36 11.03 -32.49
C PRO A 238 -30.91 10.13 -33.60
N SER A 239 -31.82 9.23 -33.25
CA SER A 239 -32.77 8.63 -34.18
C SER A 239 -34.17 9.15 -33.83
N THR A 240 -34.75 9.98 -34.70
CA THR A 240 -36.17 10.33 -34.72
C THR A 240 -36.63 10.13 -36.17
N SER A 241 -37.24 8.99 -36.49
CA SER A 241 -38.66 8.66 -36.37
C SER A 241 -39.52 9.27 -37.48
N SER A 242 -40.06 8.35 -38.28
CA SER A 242 -41.04 8.44 -39.35
C SER A 242 -42.34 9.17 -39.00
N SER A 243 -42.86 9.94 -39.96
CA SER A 243 -44.29 10.27 -40.12
C SER A 243 -44.76 9.92 -41.56
N THR A 244 -45.85 9.17 -41.63
CA THR A 244 -46.64 8.71 -42.80
C THR A 244 -47.58 9.82 -43.36
N PRO A 245 -48.45 9.59 -44.39
CA PRO A 245 -48.26 9.10 -45.77
C PRO A 245 -49.02 9.94 -46.86
N THR A 246 -48.93 9.54 -48.15
CA THR A 246 -49.81 9.89 -49.32
C THR A 246 -49.60 11.29 -49.93
N THR A 247 -49.23 11.52 -51.20
CA THR A 247 -49.88 11.23 -52.51
C THR A 247 -48.92 11.82 -53.60
N ILE A 248 -48.56 11.21 -54.73
CA ILE A 248 -49.16 11.30 -56.10
C ILE A 248 -48.15 10.61 -57.07
N ALA A 249 -48.69 9.99 -58.12
CA ALA A 249 -48.08 9.15 -59.14
C ALA A 249 -47.10 9.81 -60.15
N ALA A 250 -46.21 8.99 -60.73
CA ALA A 250 -45.75 8.94 -62.14
C ALA A 250 -44.68 7.83 -62.26
N VAL A 251 -44.95 6.64 -62.81
CA VAL A 251 -44.82 6.25 -64.24
C VAL A 251 -43.52 6.76 -64.89
N ILE A 252 -42.56 5.85 -65.14
CA ILE A 252 -41.87 5.59 -66.43
C ILE A 252 -40.93 4.37 -66.28
N GLN A 253 -40.97 3.50 -67.29
CA GLN A 253 -40.30 2.22 -67.51
C GLN A 253 -38.78 2.32 -67.79
N PRO A 254 -38.02 1.21 -67.76
CA PRO A 254 -36.57 1.18 -67.98
C PRO A 254 -36.21 1.12 -69.47
N GLY A 255 -35.01 1.60 -69.80
CA GLY A 255 -34.39 1.46 -71.11
C GLY A 255 -33.12 0.63 -71.03
N GLU A 256 -33.09 -0.39 -71.91
CA GLU A 256 -31.97 -1.24 -72.37
C GLU A 256 -31.50 -2.40 -71.49
#